data_AF-A0A4U5MGU4-F1
#
_entry.id   AF-A0A4U5MGU4-F1
#
_cell.length_a   1.000
_cell.length_b   1.000
_cell.length_c   1.000
_cell.angle_alpha   90.00
_cell.angle_beta   90.00
_cell.angle_gamma   90.00
#
_symmetry.space_group_name_H-M   'P 1'
#
loop_
_entity.id
_entity.type
_entity.pdbx_description
1 polymer ?
#
loop_
_entity_poly.entity_id
_entity_poly.type
_entity_poly.pdbx_seq_one_letter_code
_entity_poly.pdbx_strand_id
1 'polypeptide(L)'
;MFSRRILLFLTVLFVIFTFFAQDAEAQMKLCGSEKQSSWLKKACTMKTESKPCLKQSGTPDWNDFCCAKKCSLKEIIDTYCCQTDECLNRCYPGKGYKMGSVY
;
A
#
# COMPACT_ATOMS: atom_id res chain seq x y z
N MET A 1 15.64 16.16 42.47
CA MET A 1 16.34 16.79 41.32
C MET A 1 16.83 15.69 40.39
N PHE A 2 16.09 15.38 39.32
CA PHE A 2 16.52 14.38 38.34
C PHE A 2 17.69 14.95 37.53
N SER A 3 18.82 14.22 37.50
CA SER A 3 20.03 14.65 36.83
C SER A 3 19.80 14.82 35.33
N ARG A 4 20.24 15.94 34.76
CA ARG A 4 20.10 16.30 33.33
C ARG A 4 20.61 15.21 32.37
N ARG A 5 21.52 14.36 32.85
CA ARG A 5 22.05 13.19 32.12
C ARG A 5 21.02 12.06 31.99
N ILE A 6 20.19 11.84 33.01
CA ILE A 6 19.14 10.80 33.01
C ILE A 6 18.03 11.20 32.02
N LEU A 7 17.69 12.49 31.95
CA LEU A 7 16.68 13.00 31.02
C LEU A 7 17.11 12.79 29.56
N LEU A 8 18.39 13.03 29.24
CA LEU A 8 18.95 12.80 27.90
C LEU A 8 18.99 11.32 27.52
N PHE A 9 19.30 10.43 28.47
CA PHE A 9 19.27 8.99 28.21
C PHE A 9 17.85 8.48 27.92
N LEU A 10 16.85 8.98 28.65
CA LEU A 10 15.46 8.61 28.44
C LEU A 10 14.92 9.09 27.09
N THR A 11 15.29 10.30 26.64
CA THR A 11 14.86 10.78 25.31
C THR A 11 15.51 9.99 24.18
N VAL A 12 16.80 9.63 24.31
CA VAL A 12 17.48 8.79 23.31
C VAL A 12 16.87 7.39 23.24
N LEU A 13 16.61 6.76 24.40
CA LEU A 13 15.92 5.47 24.44
C LEU A 13 14.52 5.55 23.81
N PHE A 14 13.77 6.63 24.05
CA PHE A 14 12.44 6.82 23.47
C PHE A 14 12.50 6.96 21.93
N VAL A 15 13.46 7.72 21.40
CA VAL A 15 13.68 7.86 19.94
C VAL A 15 14.06 6.51 19.31
N ILE A 16 14.95 5.75 19.97
CA ILE A 16 15.34 4.42 19.50
C ILE A 16 14.14 3.47 19.50
N PHE A 17 13.31 3.49 20.57
CA PHE A 17 12.14 2.63 20.68
C PHE A 17 11.09 2.93 19.61
N THR A 18 10.87 4.20 19.26
CA THR A 18 9.97 4.57 18.16
C THR A 18 10.47 4.10 16.79
N PHE A 19 11.79 3.95 16.61
CA PHE A 19 12.37 3.50 15.35
C PHE A 19 12.17 2.00 15.09
N PHE A 20 12.13 1.18 16.15
CA PHE A 20 11.95 -0.28 16.03
C PHE A 20 10.49 -0.73 15.91
N ALA A 21 9.51 0.16 16.08
CA ALA A 21 8.09 -0.19 16.08
C ALA A 21 7.47 -0.31 14.67
N GLN A 22 8.24 -0.09 13.61
CA GLN A 22 7.71 -0.09 12.25
C GLN A 22 7.77 -1.49 11.60
N ASP A 23 6.58 -1.92 11.19
CA ASP A 23 6.31 -2.88 10.12
C ASP A 23 6.25 -4.37 10.49
N ALA A 24 5.29 -4.71 11.36
CA ALA A 24 4.61 -6.01 11.28
C ALA A 24 3.47 -5.94 10.25
N GLU A 25 3.79 -5.79 8.96
CA GLU A 25 2.77 -5.86 7.91
C GLU A 25 2.25 -7.30 7.78
N ALA A 26 0.94 -7.48 7.89
CA ALA A 26 0.29 -8.76 7.72
C ALA A 26 0.48 -9.26 6.27
N GLN A 27 1.38 -10.23 6.08
CA GLN A 27 1.57 -10.88 4.79
C GLN A 27 0.53 -11.99 4.57
N MET A 28 -0.12 -11.95 3.42
CA MET A 28 -1.18 -12.88 3.07
C MET A 28 -0.83 -13.70 1.83
N LYS A 29 -1.15 -14.99 1.90
CA LYS A 29 -1.05 -15.90 0.76
C LYS A 29 -2.35 -15.77 -0.05
N LEU A 30 -2.30 -15.00 -1.12
CA LEU A 30 -3.42 -14.90 -2.06
C LEU A 30 -3.18 -15.96 -3.12
N CYS A 31 -4.06 -16.95 -3.23
CA CYS A 31 -4.02 -17.98 -4.26
C CYS A 31 -5.39 -18.06 -4.94
N GLY A 32 -5.39 -18.19 -6.26
CA GLY A 32 -6.60 -18.32 -7.07
C GLY A 32 -7.16 -16.97 -7.54
N SER A 33 -7.48 -16.92 -8.83
CA SER A 33 -7.83 -15.70 -9.59
C SER A 33 -9.03 -14.93 -9.05
N GLU A 34 -10.02 -15.58 -8.43
CA GLU A 34 -11.20 -14.92 -7.87
C GLU A 34 -10.90 -14.14 -6.57
N LYS A 35 -10.25 -14.78 -5.59
CA LYS A 35 -9.92 -14.12 -4.30
C LYS A 35 -8.95 -12.96 -4.52
N GLN A 36 -8.04 -13.16 -5.45
CA GLN A 36 -7.05 -12.22 -5.92
C GLN A 36 -7.68 -11.00 -6.60
N SER A 37 -8.50 -11.21 -7.64
CA SER A 37 -9.19 -10.10 -8.31
C SER A 37 -10.11 -9.30 -7.37
N SER A 38 -10.75 -9.94 -6.40
CA SER A 38 -11.54 -9.26 -5.36
C SER A 38 -10.69 -8.38 -4.44
N TRP A 39 -9.52 -8.87 -4.03
CA TRP A 39 -8.57 -8.09 -3.21
C TRP A 39 -7.97 -6.91 -3.99
N LEU A 40 -7.56 -7.12 -5.24
CA LEU A 40 -7.09 -6.02 -6.10
C LEU A 40 -8.18 -4.98 -6.33
N LYS A 41 -9.43 -5.41 -6.55
CA LYS A 41 -10.56 -4.48 -6.62
C LYS A 41 -10.63 -3.64 -5.34
N LYS A 42 -10.55 -4.24 -4.15
CA LYS A 42 -10.58 -3.46 -2.90
C LYS A 42 -9.37 -2.54 -2.72
N ALA A 43 -8.17 -3.00 -3.10
CA ALA A 43 -6.94 -2.27 -2.89
C ALA A 43 -6.73 -1.13 -3.90
N CYS A 44 -7.10 -1.32 -5.16
CA CYS A 44 -6.84 -0.39 -6.27
C CYS A 44 -8.07 0.37 -6.77
N THR A 45 -9.26 0.14 -6.19
CA THR A 45 -10.46 0.93 -6.52
C THR A 45 -10.47 2.19 -5.68
N MET A 46 -10.58 3.33 -6.35
CA MET A 46 -10.71 4.63 -5.71
C MET A 46 -12.14 4.81 -5.21
N LYS A 47 -12.35 5.57 -4.11
CA LYS A 47 -13.67 5.70 -3.45
C LYS A 47 -14.83 6.06 -4.38
N THR A 48 -14.56 6.81 -5.45
CA THR A 48 -15.56 7.32 -6.40
C THR A 48 -15.62 6.52 -7.70
N GLU A 49 -14.88 5.42 -7.82
CA GLU A 49 -14.74 4.64 -9.04
C GLU A 49 -15.28 3.22 -8.88
N SER A 50 -15.83 2.64 -9.95
CA SER A 50 -16.38 1.28 -9.95
C SER A 50 -15.40 0.21 -10.41
N LYS A 51 -14.29 0.61 -11.04
CA LYS A 51 -13.26 -0.28 -11.59
C LYS A 51 -11.93 0.02 -10.91
N PRO A 52 -11.08 -0.99 -10.62
CA PRO A 52 -9.73 -0.74 -10.15
C PRO A 52 -8.85 -0.19 -11.29
N CYS A 53 -7.96 0.74 -10.96
CA CYS A 53 -6.98 1.27 -11.91
C CYS A 53 -5.60 0.66 -11.64
N LEU A 54 -5.10 -0.10 -12.60
CA LEU A 54 -3.84 -0.83 -12.51
C LEU A 54 -2.76 -0.18 -13.38
N LYS A 55 -1.50 -0.26 -12.95
CA LYS A 55 -0.35 0.32 -13.68
C LYS A 55 -0.13 -0.33 -15.06
N GLN A 56 -0.40 -1.64 -15.18
CA GLN A 56 -0.35 -2.41 -16.42
C GLN A 56 -1.75 -2.84 -16.87
N SER A 57 -1.99 -2.76 -18.17
CA SER A 57 -3.15 -3.33 -18.84
C SER A 57 -2.91 -4.81 -19.09
N GLY A 58 -3.86 -5.66 -18.66
CA GLY A 58 -3.72 -7.11 -18.68
C GLY A 58 -3.53 -7.65 -17.27
N THR A 59 -4.32 -8.65 -16.91
CA THR A 59 -4.26 -9.38 -15.64
C THR A 59 -2.81 -9.82 -15.42
N PRO A 60 -2.05 -9.25 -14.45
CA PRO A 60 -0.64 -9.61 -14.34
C PRO A 60 -0.49 -11.07 -13.89
N ASP A 61 0.65 -11.69 -14.16
CA ASP A 61 1.09 -12.99 -13.62
C ASP A 61 1.29 -13.00 -12.08
N TRP A 62 0.71 -12.03 -11.38
CA TRP A 62 0.82 -11.86 -9.93
C TRP A 62 0.06 -12.95 -9.15
N ASN A 63 -0.85 -13.67 -9.82
CA ASN A 63 -1.59 -14.79 -9.24
C ASN A 63 -0.63 -15.83 -8.62
N ASP A 64 0.47 -16.09 -9.31
CA ASP A 64 1.49 -17.04 -8.86
C ASP A 64 2.48 -16.38 -7.90
N PHE A 65 2.76 -15.08 -8.08
CA PHE A 65 3.71 -14.35 -7.24
C PHE A 65 3.25 -14.26 -5.78
N CYS A 66 2.04 -13.74 -5.52
CA CYS A 66 1.54 -13.61 -4.15
C CYS A 66 1.12 -14.94 -3.53
N CYS A 67 0.86 -15.95 -4.36
CA CYS A 67 0.65 -17.31 -3.88
C CYS A 67 1.99 -17.95 -3.48
N ALA A 68 3.08 -17.69 -4.20
CA ALA A 68 4.40 -18.27 -3.92
C ALA A 68 5.12 -17.56 -2.76
N LYS A 69 5.14 -16.22 -2.76
CA LYS A 69 5.96 -15.43 -1.83
C LYS A 69 5.24 -14.85 -0.63
N LYS A 70 3.89 -14.89 -0.62
CA LYS A 70 3.04 -14.04 0.23
C LYS A 70 3.27 -12.56 -0.08
N CYS A 71 2.21 -11.76 -0.08
CA CYS A 71 2.31 -10.33 -0.34
C CYS A 71 1.72 -9.55 0.83
N SER A 72 2.30 -8.39 1.13
CA SER A 72 1.63 -7.40 1.97
C SER A 72 0.65 -6.56 1.15
N LEU A 73 -0.34 -5.96 1.81
CA LEU A 73 -1.28 -5.05 1.15
C LEU A 73 -0.54 -3.85 0.52
N LYS A 74 0.46 -3.32 1.22
CA LYS A 74 1.29 -2.22 0.73
C LYS A 74 2.04 -2.61 -0.54
N GLU A 75 2.65 -3.80 -0.56
CA GLU A 75 3.37 -4.30 -1.73
C GLU A 75 2.44 -4.44 -2.94
N ILE A 76 1.20 -4.89 -2.74
CA ILE A 76 0.19 -4.96 -3.80
C ILE A 76 -0.17 -3.56 -4.31
N ILE A 77 -0.39 -2.62 -3.40
CA ILE A 77 -0.78 -1.24 -3.74
C ILE A 77 0.34 -0.50 -4.47
N ASP A 78 1.57 -0.65 -4.00
CA ASP A 78 2.74 0.04 -4.57
C ASP A 78 3.15 -0.59 -5.91
N THR A 79 2.97 -1.89 -6.09
CA THR A 79 3.37 -2.59 -7.32
C THR A 79 2.31 -2.47 -8.41
N TYR A 80 1.02 -2.64 -8.08
CA TYR A 80 -0.02 -2.85 -9.08
C TYR A 80 -1.02 -1.69 -9.21
N CYS A 81 -1.33 -0.96 -8.14
CA CYS A 81 -2.32 0.11 -8.20
C CYS A 81 -1.72 1.41 -8.78
N CYS A 82 -2.48 2.13 -9.60
CA CYS A 82 -2.12 3.49 -9.98
C CYS A 82 -2.28 4.44 -8.79
N GLN A 83 -1.21 5.15 -8.43
CA GLN A 83 -1.24 6.18 -7.39
C GLN A 83 -0.82 7.57 -7.89
N THR A 84 -0.28 7.66 -9.10
CA THR A 84 0.14 8.94 -9.70
C THR A 84 -0.96 9.52 -10.56
N ASP A 85 -1.02 10.85 -10.62
CA ASP A 85 -2.02 11.59 -11.39
C ASP A 85 -1.96 11.22 -12.88
N GLU A 86 -0.77 10.99 -13.42
CA GLU A 86 -0.58 10.51 -14.80
C GLU A 86 -1.23 9.12 -15.01
N CYS A 87 -1.00 8.19 -14.07
CA CYS A 87 -1.54 6.84 -14.15
C CYS A 87 -3.07 6.84 -14.02
N LEU A 88 -3.59 7.66 -13.10
CA LEU A 88 -5.02 7.83 -12.87
C LEU A 88 -5.71 8.54 -14.04
N ASN A 89 -5.05 9.52 -14.69
CA ASN A 89 -5.56 10.17 -15.90
C ASN A 89 -5.84 9.19 -17.04
N ARG A 90 -5.06 8.10 -17.15
CA ARG A 90 -5.30 7.06 -18.16
C ARG A 90 -6.58 6.27 -17.87
N CYS A 91 -6.89 6.04 -16.60
CA CYS A 91 -8.07 5.27 -16.20
C CYS A 91 -9.34 6.11 -16.11
N TYR A 92 -9.23 7.37 -15.66
CA TYR A 92 -10.37 8.22 -15.31
C TYR A 92 -10.27 9.63 -15.90
N PRO A 93 -10.00 9.79 -17.21
CA PRO A 93 -9.61 11.07 -17.80
C PRO A 93 -10.59 12.21 -17.47
N GLY A 94 -10.03 13.40 -17.20
CA GLY A 94 -10.81 14.61 -16.94
C GLY A 94 -11.25 14.82 -15.48
N LYS A 95 -10.76 13.99 -14.55
CA LYS A 95 -11.01 14.16 -13.12
C LYS A 95 -9.84 14.85 -12.40
N GLY A 96 -10.13 15.51 -11.29
CA GLY A 96 -9.11 16.17 -10.47
C GLY A 96 -8.43 15.14 -9.55
N TYR A 97 -7.11 14.98 -9.68
CA TYR A 97 -6.33 14.11 -8.80
C TYR A 97 -5.52 14.98 -7.84
N LYS A 98 -5.76 14.82 -6.55
CA LYS A 98 -4.81 15.22 -5.51
C LYS A 98 -4.42 13.92 -4.80
N MET A 99 -3.16 13.53 -4.91
CA MET A 99 -2.52 12.41 -4.20
C MET A 99 -3.52 11.34 -3.70
N GLY A 100 -3.91 10.42 -4.59
CA GLY A 100 -4.70 9.26 -4.18
C GLY A 100 -6.19 9.50 -3.94
N SER A 101 -6.77 10.63 -4.36
CA SER A 101 -8.23 10.85 -4.37
C SER A 101 -8.71 11.44 -5.70
N VAL A 102 -9.84 10.92 -6.19
CA VAL A 102 -10.55 11.38 -7.39
C VAL A 102 -11.76 12.21 -6.94
N TYR A 103 -11.80 13.49 -7.35
CA TYR A 103 -12.93 14.40 -7.12
C TYR A 103 -13.81 14.54 -8.37
#